data_AF-A0A954M6D9-F1
#
_entry.id   AF-A0A954M6D9-F1
#
_cell.length_a   1.000
_cell.length_b   1.000
_cell.length_c   1.000
_cell.angle_alpha   90.00
_cell.angle_beta   90.00
_cell.angle_gamma   90.00
#
_symmetry.space_group_name_H-M   'P 1'
#
loop_
_entity.id
_entity.type
_entity.pdbx_description
1 polymer ?
#
loop_
_entity_poly.entity_id
_entity_poly.type
_entity_poly.pdbx_seq_one_letter_code
_entity_poly.pdbx_strand_id
1 'polypeptide(L)' 'RRQTISDLESQHRSVSVCHLGNISMRLGRPLKWDPQAELFVDDAEANTWLKREQRAGFEVV' A
#
# COMPACT_ATOMS: atom_id res chain seq x y z
N ARG A 1 16.12 3.12 -25.73
CA ARG A 1 14.97 3.47 -24.86
C ARG A 1 15.53 4.12 -23.60
N ARG A 2 14.92 5.17 -23.05
CA ARG A 2 15.32 5.83 -21.79
C ARG A 2 14.10 5.92 -20.86
N GLN A 3 14.34 5.98 -19.56
CA GLN A 3 13.30 6.19 -18.56
C GLN A 3 12.52 7.48 -18.83
N THR A 4 11.21 7.41 -18.72
CA THR A 4 10.33 8.58 -18.80
C THR A 4 10.53 9.48 -17.57
N ILE A 5 10.26 10.78 -17.72
CA ILE A 5 10.31 11.74 -16.60
C ILE A 5 9.33 11.32 -15.49
N SER A 6 8.19 10.74 -15.86
CA SER A 6 7.27 10.08 -14.93
C SER A 6 7.50 8.58 -14.98
N ASP A 7 8.33 8.06 -14.08
CA ASP A 7 8.62 6.64 -13.98
C ASP A 7 7.61 5.87 -13.13
N LEU A 8 7.48 4.57 -13.39
CA LEU A 8 6.54 3.71 -12.69
C LEU A 8 6.83 3.64 -11.19
N GLU A 9 8.10 3.50 -10.79
CA GLU A 9 8.44 3.26 -9.38
C GLU A 9 8.21 4.48 -8.50
N SER A 10 8.60 5.67 -8.96
CA SER A 10 8.37 6.92 -8.23
C SER A 10 6.88 7.17 -8.08
N GLN A 11 6.08 6.93 -9.12
CA GLN A 11 4.63 7.08 -9.04
C GLN A 11 3.99 6.03 -8.14
N HIS A 12 4.45 4.78 -8.18
CA HIS A 12 4.02 3.71 -7.28
C HIS A 12 4.28 4.09 -5.81
N ARG A 13 5.51 4.49 -5.49
CA ARG A 13 5.88 4.91 -4.13
C ARG A 13 5.09 6.15 -3.69
N SER A 14 4.86 7.11 -4.59
CA SER A 14 4.10 8.31 -4.26
C SER A 14 2.64 8.00 -3.91
N VAL A 15 1.97 7.13 -4.67
CA VAL A 15 0.57 6.77 -4.38
C VAL A 15 0.45 5.89 -3.15
N SER A 16 1.41 4.98 -2.91
CA SER A 16 1.41 4.12 -1.72
C SER A 16 1.38 4.95 -0.44
N VAL A 17 2.15 6.04 -0.34
CA VAL A 17 2.17 6.91 0.85
C VAL A 17 0.79 7.50 1.16
N CYS A 18 0.01 7.89 0.14
CA CYS A 18 -1.36 8.39 0.34
C CYS A 18 -2.26 7.33 0.99
N HIS A 19 -2.14 6.08 0.56
CA HIS A 19 -2.90 4.97 1.15
C HIS A 19 -2.46 4.64 2.58
N LEU A 20 -1.15 4.61 2.85
CA LEU A 20 -0.62 4.38 4.20
C LEU A 20 -1.09 5.45 5.19
N GLY A 21 -1.14 6.72 4.75
CA GLY A 21 -1.69 7.82 5.55
C GLY A 21 -3.16 7.60 5.92
N ASN A 22 -3.98 7.16 4.95
CA ASN A 22 -5.39 6.85 5.21
C ASN A 22 -5.57 5.67 6.20
N ILE A 23 -4.72 4.65 6.13
CA ILE A 23 -4.77 3.51 7.06
C ILE A 23 -4.36 3.96 8.47
N SER A 24 -3.28 4.74 8.59
CA SER A 24 -2.84 5.34 9.85
C SER A 24 -3.93 6.20 10.50
N MET A 25 -4.58 7.06 9.71
CA MET A 25 -5.72 7.86 10.16
C MET A 25 -6.91 7.01 10.61
N ARG A 26 -7.23 5.95 9.87
CA ARG A 26 -8.34 5.03 10.19
C ARG A 26 -8.12 4.29 11.51
N LEU A 27 -6.89 3.84 11.76
CA LEU A 27 -6.51 3.13 12.99
C LEU A 27 -6.18 4.09 14.14
N GLY A 28 -6.04 5.40 13.87
CA GLY A 28 -5.78 6.42 14.88
C GLY A 28 -4.40 6.33 15.54
N ARG A 29 -3.42 5.69 14.88
CA ARG A 29 -2.09 5.44 15.44
C ARG A 29 -0.99 5.44 14.38
N PRO A 30 0.24 5.83 14.71
CA PRO A 30 1.37 5.73 13.78
C PRO A 30 1.64 4.26 13.41
N LEU A 31 2.04 4.04 12.16
CA LEU A 31 2.34 2.73 11.60
C LEU A 31 3.76 2.71 11.05
N LYS A 32 4.44 1.56 11.16
CA LYS A 32 5.78 1.35 10.60
C LYS A 32 5.67 0.54 9.31
N TRP A 33 6.18 1.10 8.22
CA TRP A 33 6.11 0.52 6.87
C TRP A 33 7.47 -0.03 6.43
N ASP A 34 7.49 -1.25 5.88
CA ASP A 34 8.62 -1.81 5.14
C ASP A 34 8.38 -1.64 3.63
N PRO A 35 9.12 -0.74 2.94
CA PRO A 35 8.94 -0.50 1.51
C PRO A 35 9.52 -1.60 0.61
N GLN A 36 10.29 -2.54 1.14
CA GLN A 36 10.78 -3.69 0.37
C GLN A 36 9.77 -4.84 0.42
N ALA A 37 9.23 -5.12 1.60
CA ALA A 37 8.21 -6.16 1.77
C ALA A 37 6.79 -5.68 1.41
N GLU A 38 6.59 -4.36 1.36
CA GLU A 38 5.28 -3.70 1.23
C GLU A 38 4.27 -4.16 2.28
N LEU A 39 4.74 -4.21 3.53
CA LEU A 39 3.96 -4.61 4.69
C LEU A 39 4.20 -3.66 5.87
N PHE A 40 3.20 -3.58 6.75
CA PHE A 40 3.39 -2.99 8.06
C PHE A 40 4.15 -3.95 8.98
N VAL A 41 5.21 -3.43 9.60
CA VAL A 41 6.08 -4.19 10.50
C VAL A 41 5.34 -4.51 11.79
N ASP A 42 5.28 -5.80 12.14
CA ASP A 42 4.63 -6.32 13.36
C ASP A 42 3.16 -5.90 13.56
N ASP A 43 2.42 -5.64 12.47
CA ASP A 43 1.07 -5.10 12.53
C ASP A 43 0.07 -5.86 11.64
N ALA A 44 -0.44 -6.99 12.16
CA ALA A 44 -1.39 -7.83 11.42
C ALA A 44 -2.69 -7.10 11.10
N GLU A 45 -3.18 -6.23 11.99
CA GLU A 45 -4.40 -5.46 11.80
C GLU A 45 -4.26 -4.48 10.63
N ALA A 46 -3.19 -3.68 10.60
CA ALA A 46 -2.95 -2.74 9.51
C ALA A 46 -2.77 -3.47 8.17
N ASN A 47 -2.12 -4.63 8.18
CA ASN A 47 -1.95 -5.46 6.98
C ASN A 47 -3.28 -6.00 6.40
N THR A 48 -4.37 -6.08 7.18
CA THR A 48 -5.70 -6.44 6.65
C THR A 48 -6.27 -5.37 5.71
N TRP A 49 -5.82 -4.12 5.82
CA TRP A 49 -6.31 -3.00 5.02
C TRP A 49 -5.57 -2.80 3.70
N LEU A 50 -4.48 -3.54 3.46
CA LEU A 50 -3.70 -3.45 2.21
C LEU A 50 -4.46 -3.98 0.99
N LYS A 51 -5.44 -4.85 1.21
CA LYS A 51 -6.31 -5.36 0.17
C LYS A 51 -7.74 -5.41 0.67
N ARG A 52 -8.68 -5.10 -0.23
CA ARG A 52 -10.09 -5.39 0.01
C ARG A 52 -10.37 -6.85 -0.32
N GLU A 53 -11.38 -7.41 0.32
CA GLU A 53 -11.98 -8.65 -0.17
C GLU A 53 -12.49 -8.43 -1.60
N GLN A 54 -12.03 -9.30 -2.51
CA GLN A 54 -12.47 -9.25 -3.90
C GLN A 54 -13.90 -9.80 -3.99
N ARG A 55 -14.65 -9.32 -4.98
CA ARG A 55 -16.03 -9.76 -5.17
C ARG A 55 -16.00 -11.18 -5.75
N ALA A 56 -16.81 -12.06 -5.17
CA ALA A 56 -16.97 -13.44 -5.65
C ALA A 56 -17.24 -13.49 -7.17
N GLY A 57 -16.41 -14.25 -7.90
CA GLY A 57 -16.48 -14.41 -9.36
C GLY A 57 -15.80 -13.32 -10.19
N PHE A 58 -15.14 -12.35 -9.55
CA PHE A 58 -14.35 -11.28 -10.18
C PHE A 58 -12.94 -11.17 -9.57
N GLU A 59 -12.40 -12.30 -9.10
CA GLU A 59 -11.08 -12.37 -8.51
C GLU A 59 -10.01 -12.15 -9.59
N VAL A 60 -9.01 -11.32 -9.28
CA VAL A 60 -7.87 -11.05 -10.17
C VAL A 60 -6.64 -11.67 -9.52
N VAL A 61 -5.99 -12.56 -10.27
CA VAL A 61 -4.74 -13.26 -9.91
C VAL A 61 -3.55 -12.33 -9.95
#